data_AF-A0AA37HXS1-F1
#
_entry.id   AF-A0AA37HXS1-F1
#
_cell.length_a   1.000
_cell.length_b   1.000
_cell.length_c   1.000
_cell.angle_alpha   90.00
_cell.angle_beta   90.00
_cell.angle_gamma   90.00
#
_symmetry.space_group_name_H-M   'P 1'
#
loop_
_entity.id
_entity.type
_entity.pdbx_description
1 polymer ?
#
loop_
_entity_poly.entity_id
_entity_poly.type
_entity_poly.pdbx_seq_one_letter_code
_entity_poly.pdbx_strand_id
1 'polypeptide(L)'
;MAAMAFTACNDLDHADNIITPEQSKQAMQTIKGIYHGKIIRIQENAVTNQEIRDTADVEWEVSNDSIMYIYNLPSKFLAKSITDNELKQAIEKQVTPVLKCYIGLVQLKPIAILINPTSPTFNVNYGGKEHKVQFSFALNNSYSYGLYTTNPKSFELQIINIGMYIDGKLQSSLMPNNIWYRLKYIPSAASDK
;
A
#
# COMPACT_ATOMS: atom_id res chain seq x y z
N MET A 1 8.40 -28.12 -23.21
CA MET A 1 7.85 -27.08 -22.31
C MET A 1 7.12 -26.08 -23.17
N ALA A 2 5.79 -26.00 -23.05
CA ALA A 2 5.00 -24.98 -23.73
C ALA A 2 5.12 -23.67 -22.95
N ALA A 3 5.65 -22.63 -23.59
CA ALA A 3 5.62 -21.28 -23.05
C ALA A 3 4.17 -20.76 -23.19
N MET A 4 3.49 -20.52 -22.07
CA MET A 4 2.24 -19.78 -22.08
C MET A 4 2.59 -18.31 -22.39
N ALA A 5 2.39 -17.90 -23.63
CA ALA A 5 2.36 -16.50 -23.99
C ALA A 5 1.05 -15.90 -23.47
N PHE A 6 1.14 -14.96 -22.52
CA PHE A 6 0.02 -14.09 -22.21
C PHE A 6 -0.20 -13.15 -23.41
N THR A 7 -1.11 -13.51 -24.30
CA THR A 7 -1.66 -12.60 -25.30
C THR A 7 -2.56 -11.61 -24.56
N ALA A 8 -2.08 -10.39 -24.35
CA ALA A 8 -2.93 -9.27 -23.95
C ALA A 8 -3.92 -9.01 -25.10
N CYS A 9 -5.21 -8.92 -24.78
CA CYS A 9 -6.26 -8.61 -25.74
C CYS A 9 -5.96 -7.30 -26.48
N ASN A 10 -5.75 -7.40 -27.79
CA ASN A 10 -6.03 -6.30 -28.69
C ASN A 10 -7.53 -6.30 -28.94
N ASP A 11 -8.21 -5.20 -28.60
CA ASP A 11 -9.33 -4.73 -29.41
C ASP A 11 -9.69 -3.27 -29.10
N LEU A 12 -9.69 -2.47 -30.19
CA LEU A 12 -10.37 -1.19 -30.42
C LEU A 12 -9.62 0.14 -30.10
N ASP A 13 -9.04 0.70 -31.17
CA ASP A 13 -9.12 2.13 -31.58
C ASP A 13 -8.38 3.26 -30.85
N HIS A 14 -7.23 3.01 -30.18
CA HIS A 14 -6.28 4.09 -29.86
C HIS A 14 -4.81 3.66 -30.05
N ALA A 15 -4.28 3.84 -31.27
CA ALA A 15 -2.95 3.39 -31.68
C ALA A 15 -1.75 4.20 -31.13
N ASP A 16 -1.94 5.17 -30.24
CA ASP A 16 -0.86 6.12 -29.90
C ASP A 16 -0.27 5.99 -28.48
N ASN A 17 -0.73 5.07 -27.61
CA ASN A 17 -0.19 4.95 -26.24
C ASN A 17 -0.12 3.51 -25.70
N ILE A 18 0.12 2.50 -26.54
CA ILE A 18 0.37 1.14 -26.06
C ILE A 18 1.77 1.09 -25.44
N ILE A 19 1.85 0.95 -24.11
CA ILE A 19 3.11 0.70 -23.41
C ILE A 19 3.61 -0.69 -23.82
N THR A 20 4.76 -0.74 -24.49
CA THR A 20 5.39 -2.01 -24.90
C THR A 20 5.94 -2.78 -23.68
N PRO A 21 6.07 -4.11 -23.76
CA PRO A 21 6.70 -4.91 -22.70
C PRO A 21 8.11 -4.42 -22.34
N GLU A 22 8.90 -3.99 -23.33
CA GLU A 22 10.25 -3.47 -23.15
C GLU A 22 10.24 -2.14 -22.38
N GLN A 23 9.34 -1.21 -22.75
CA GLN A 23 9.17 0.06 -22.03
C GLN A 23 8.69 -0.19 -20.59
N SER A 24 7.76 -1.14 -20.40
CA SER A 24 7.30 -1.52 -19.07
C SER A 24 8.46 -2.04 -18.23
N LYS A 25 9.22 -2.99 -18.76
CA LYS A 25 10.40 -3.54 -18.09
C LYS A 25 11.41 -2.45 -17.75
N GLN A 26 11.71 -1.53 -18.67
CA GLN A 26 12.65 -0.44 -18.43
C GLN A 26 12.16 0.51 -17.31
N ALA A 27 10.88 0.88 -17.32
CA ALA A 27 10.30 1.71 -16.27
C ALA A 27 10.33 1.01 -14.91
N MET A 28 9.97 -0.27 -14.85
CA MET A 28 10.01 -1.05 -13.61
C MET A 28 11.44 -1.25 -13.10
N GLN A 29 12.42 -1.44 -13.99
CA GLN A 29 13.84 -1.45 -13.59
C GLN A 29 14.29 -0.08 -13.04
N THR A 30 13.75 1.02 -13.55
CA THR A 30 14.10 2.38 -13.08
C THR A 30 13.68 2.62 -11.63
N ILE A 31 12.56 2.02 -11.20
CA ILE A 31 12.03 2.17 -9.84
C ILE A 31 12.39 0.99 -8.92
N LYS A 32 13.16 0.02 -9.40
CA LYS A 32 13.62 -1.11 -8.60
C LYS A 32 14.56 -0.61 -7.51
N GLY A 33 14.37 -1.07 -6.28
CA GLY A 33 15.23 -0.71 -5.16
C GLY A 33 14.50 -0.65 -3.82
N ILE A 34 15.27 -0.37 -2.78
CA ILE A 34 14.80 -0.18 -1.40
C ILE A 34 14.68 1.32 -1.14
N TYR A 35 13.57 1.70 -0.53
CA TYR A 35 13.22 3.08 -0.22
C TYR A 35 12.87 3.18 1.26
N HIS A 36 13.55 4.08 1.96
CA HIS A 36 13.20 4.46 3.33
C HIS A 36 12.35 5.73 3.29
N GLY A 37 11.29 5.76 4.08
CA GLY A 37 10.36 6.86 4.06
C GLY A 37 9.53 6.96 5.31
N LYS A 38 8.49 7.78 5.22
CA LYS A 38 7.47 7.88 6.27
C LYS A 38 6.14 7.42 5.73
N ILE A 39 5.42 6.63 6.52
CA ILE A 39 3.98 6.52 6.36
C ILE A 39 3.34 7.75 7.01
N ILE A 40 2.40 8.35 6.30
CA ILE A 40 1.64 9.52 6.68
C ILE A 40 0.18 9.12 6.59
N ARG A 41 -0.51 9.21 7.71
CA ARG A 41 -1.97 9.23 7.73
C ARG A 41 -2.38 10.68 7.86
N ILE A 42 -3.23 11.13 6.94
CA ILE A 42 -3.90 12.43 7.04
C ILE A 42 -5.32 12.11 7.48
N GLN A 43 -5.69 12.61 8.65
CA GLN A 43 -7.06 12.60 9.11
C GLN A 43 -7.49 14.05 9.29
N GLU A 44 -8.56 14.46 8.63
CA GLU A 44 -9.18 15.74 8.92
C GLU A 44 -9.92 15.63 10.25
N ASN A 45 -9.60 16.52 11.17
CA ASN A 45 -10.40 16.70 12.38
C ASN A 45 -11.71 17.38 11.98
N ALA A 46 -12.83 16.66 12.05
CA ALA A 46 -14.15 17.16 11.66
C ALA A 46 -14.64 18.37 12.48
N VAL A 47 -14.03 18.66 13.63
CA VAL A 47 -14.38 19.78 14.50
C VAL A 47 -13.49 21.00 14.21
N THR A 48 -12.20 20.79 13.96
CA THR A 48 -11.22 21.88 13.82
C THR A 48 -10.77 22.14 12.38
N ASN A 49 -11.15 21.29 11.42
CA ASN A 49 -10.63 21.24 10.05
C ASN A 49 -9.08 21.17 9.98
N GLN A 50 -8.43 20.71 11.05
CA GLN A 50 -6.99 20.54 11.09
C GLN A 50 -6.62 19.14 10.62
N GLU A 51 -5.58 19.04 9.79
CA GLU A 51 -4.97 17.77 9.44
C GLU A 51 -4.19 17.21 10.63
N ILE A 52 -4.63 16.09 11.18
CA ILE A 52 -3.83 15.27 12.09
C ILE A 52 -2.88 14.45 11.22
N ARG A 53 -1.58 14.70 11.37
CA ARG A 53 -0.50 14.00 10.68
C ARG A 53 0.21 13.06 11.64
N ASP A 54 -0.16 11.79 11.57
CA ASP A 54 0.61 10.74 12.21
C ASP A 54 1.66 10.24 11.26
N THR A 55 2.91 10.18 11.72
CA THR A 55 4.03 9.68 10.94
C THR A 55 4.78 8.57 11.66
N ALA A 56 5.33 7.65 10.89
CA ALA A 56 6.24 6.61 11.36
C ALA A 56 7.18 6.23 10.23
N ASP A 57 8.36 5.73 10.58
CA ASP A 57 9.29 5.16 9.62
C ASP A 57 8.71 3.91 8.98
N VAL A 58 8.89 3.81 7.66
CA VAL A 58 8.45 2.68 6.84
C VAL A 58 9.50 2.46 5.76
N GLU A 59 9.59 1.23 5.28
CA GLU A 59 10.44 0.89 4.16
C GLU A 59 9.62 0.15 3.12
N TRP A 60 9.93 0.35 1.84
CA TRP A 60 9.41 -0.52 0.79
C TRP A 60 10.49 -0.86 -0.22
N GLU A 61 10.33 -2.04 -0.80
CA GLU A 61 11.21 -2.57 -1.83
C GLU A 61 10.38 -2.86 -3.06
N VAL A 62 10.71 -2.24 -4.18
CA VAL A 62 10.29 -2.73 -5.49
C VAL A 62 11.27 -3.85 -5.87
N SER A 63 10.82 -5.09 -5.69
CA SER A 63 11.70 -6.27 -5.78
C SER A 63 11.89 -6.72 -7.23
N ASN A 64 10.81 -6.67 -8.01
CA ASN A 64 10.82 -6.94 -9.44
C ASN A 64 9.71 -6.13 -10.16
N ASP A 65 9.42 -6.48 -11.41
CA ASP A 65 8.46 -5.79 -12.27
C ASP A 65 6.98 -6.00 -11.91
N SER A 66 6.68 -6.88 -10.95
CA SER A 66 5.32 -7.20 -10.54
C SER A 66 5.12 -7.26 -9.02
N ILE A 67 6.20 -7.19 -8.23
CA ILE A 67 6.15 -7.34 -6.76
C ILE A 67 6.85 -6.19 -6.06
N MET A 68 6.15 -5.61 -5.09
CA MET A 68 6.68 -4.71 -4.08
C MET A 68 6.40 -5.27 -2.68
N TYR A 69 7.27 -4.99 -1.72
CA TYR A 69 7.07 -5.29 -0.31
C TYR A 69 7.06 -4.00 0.50
N ILE A 70 6.15 -3.88 1.47
CA ILE A 70 6.17 -2.82 2.48
C ILE A 70 6.54 -3.45 3.82
N TYR A 71 7.63 -2.98 4.40
CA TYR A 71 8.17 -3.41 5.68
C TYR A 71 7.82 -2.40 6.77
N ASN A 72 7.76 -2.88 8.02
CA ASN A 72 7.58 -2.05 9.21
C ASN A 72 6.32 -1.16 9.19
N LEU A 73 5.25 -1.58 8.50
CA LEU A 73 3.95 -0.90 8.57
C LEU A 73 3.43 -0.96 10.02
N PRO A 74 3.31 0.15 10.77
CA PRO A 74 2.99 0.04 12.19
C PRO A 74 1.53 -0.39 12.39
N SER A 75 1.28 -1.41 13.20
CA SER A 75 -0.06 -1.95 13.46
C SER A 75 -1.04 -0.90 13.99
N LYS A 76 -0.55 0.11 14.75
CA LYS A 76 -1.34 1.27 15.18
C LYS A 76 -1.99 2.07 14.04
N PHE A 77 -1.44 2.03 12.83
CA PHE A 77 -2.05 2.66 11.67
C PHE A 77 -3.25 1.86 11.14
N LEU A 78 -3.22 0.53 11.27
CA LEU A 78 -4.34 -0.36 10.93
C LEU A 78 -5.43 -0.31 12.01
N ALA A 79 -5.04 -0.30 13.28
CA ALA A 79 -5.97 -0.31 14.41
C ALA A 79 -6.78 0.99 14.56
N LYS A 80 -6.36 2.09 13.92
CA LYS A 80 -6.91 3.43 14.17
C LYS A 80 -8.37 3.62 13.75
N SER A 81 -8.88 2.85 12.80
CA SER A 81 -10.30 2.87 12.40
C SER A 81 -11.17 1.94 13.22
N ILE A 82 -10.58 1.12 14.10
CA ILE A 82 -11.31 0.16 14.92
C ILE A 82 -12.03 0.91 16.03
N THR A 83 -13.36 0.74 16.10
CA THR A 83 -14.23 1.40 17.09
C THR A 83 -14.24 0.66 18.43
N ASP A 84 -14.01 -0.64 18.44
CA ASP A 84 -13.88 -1.45 19.64
C ASP A 84 -12.48 -1.27 20.26
N ASN A 85 -12.45 -0.83 21.52
CA ASN A 85 -11.21 -0.50 22.22
C ASN A 85 -10.35 -1.72 22.56
N GLU A 86 -10.96 -2.85 22.88
CA GLU A 86 -10.23 -4.08 23.25
C GLU A 86 -9.55 -4.65 22.00
N LEU A 87 -10.29 -4.78 20.89
CA LEU A 87 -9.77 -5.24 19.62
C LEU A 87 -8.68 -4.30 19.09
N LYS A 88 -8.89 -2.98 19.19
CA LYS A 88 -7.89 -1.98 18.83
C LYS A 88 -6.57 -2.20 19.58
N GLN A 89 -6.63 -2.31 20.90
CA GLN A 89 -5.43 -2.54 21.72
C GLN A 89 -4.77 -3.89 21.42
N ALA A 90 -5.56 -4.92 21.12
CA ALA A 90 -5.04 -6.23 20.75
C ALA A 90 -4.24 -6.18 19.45
N ILE A 91 -4.70 -5.42 18.44
CA ILE A 91 -3.99 -5.20 17.17
C ILE A 91 -2.77 -4.30 17.36
N GLU A 92 -2.85 -3.22 18.15
CA GLU A 92 -1.74 -2.28 18.38
C GLU A 92 -0.50 -2.96 18.99
N LYS A 93 -0.67 -4.09 19.69
CA LYS A 93 0.43 -4.89 20.27
C LYS A 93 1.10 -5.84 19.27
N GLN A 94 0.51 -6.02 18.08
CA GLN A 94 1.03 -6.95 17.09
C GLN A 94 2.14 -6.32 16.24
N VAL A 95 3.01 -7.19 15.73
CA VAL A 95 3.93 -6.85 14.64
C VAL A 95 3.19 -7.09 13.32
N THR A 96 3.10 -6.06 12.47
CA THR A 96 2.51 -6.22 11.14
C THR A 96 3.40 -7.10 10.28
N PRO A 97 2.86 -8.16 9.65
CA PRO A 97 3.60 -8.94 8.66
C PRO A 97 4.08 -8.05 7.50
N VAL A 98 5.16 -8.47 6.83
CA VAL A 98 5.58 -7.82 5.58
C VAL A 98 4.43 -7.83 4.59
N LEU A 99 4.05 -6.65 4.12
CA LEU A 99 2.91 -6.48 3.23
C LEU A 99 3.39 -6.66 1.79
N LYS A 100 3.14 -7.83 1.23
CA LYS A 100 3.35 -8.09 -0.21
C LYS A 100 2.31 -7.33 -1.01
N CYS A 101 2.74 -6.67 -2.08
CA CYS A 101 1.91 -5.95 -3.03
C CYS A 101 2.20 -6.43 -4.44
N TYR A 102 1.15 -6.71 -5.22
CA TYR A 102 1.27 -6.84 -6.66
C TYR A 102 1.24 -5.44 -7.28
N ILE A 103 2.13 -5.16 -8.22
CA ILE A 103 2.24 -3.86 -8.87
C ILE A 103 2.16 -4.02 -10.39
N GLY A 104 1.70 -2.97 -11.06
CA GLY A 104 1.66 -2.92 -12.53
C GLY A 104 1.84 -1.50 -13.02
N LEU A 105 2.60 -1.32 -14.09
CA LEU A 105 2.81 -0.01 -14.69
C LEU A 105 1.52 0.53 -15.33
N VAL A 106 1.20 1.80 -15.07
CA VAL A 106 0.06 2.49 -15.69
C VAL A 106 0.49 3.69 -16.54
N GLN A 107 1.69 4.24 -16.30
CA GLN A 107 2.20 5.41 -17.03
C GLN A 107 3.73 5.44 -17.01
N LEU A 108 4.35 5.89 -18.11
CA LEU A 108 5.82 5.97 -18.25
C LEU A 108 6.44 7.28 -17.72
N LYS A 109 5.73 8.41 -17.81
CA LYS A 109 6.26 9.74 -17.46
C LYS A 109 5.21 10.64 -16.79
N PRO A 110 5.35 10.96 -15.48
CA PRO A 110 6.19 10.24 -14.51
C PRO A 110 5.85 8.75 -14.46
N ILE A 111 6.74 7.93 -13.91
CA ILE A 111 6.46 6.49 -13.77
C ILE A 111 5.36 6.36 -12.71
N ALA A 112 4.21 5.83 -13.11
CA ALA A 112 3.12 5.54 -12.20
C ALA A 112 2.78 4.04 -12.22
N ILE A 113 2.55 3.48 -11.04
CA ILE A 113 2.19 2.08 -10.83
C ILE A 113 0.85 1.97 -10.11
N LEU A 114 0.05 0.98 -10.49
CA LEU A 114 -1.06 0.49 -9.68
C LEU A 114 -0.51 -0.41 -8.58
N ILE A 115 -1.09 -0.35 -7.37
CA ILE A 115 -0.66 -1.14 -6.21
C ILE A 115 -1.84 -1.96 -5.69
N ASN A 116 -1.62 -3.27 -5.56
CA ASN A 116 -2.59 -4.25 -5.07
C ASN A 116 -2.02 -4.97 -3.84
N PRO A 117 -2.22 -4.45 -2.62
CA PRO A 117 -1.73 -5.08 -1.41
C PRO A 117 -2.44 -6.39 -1.13
N THR A 118 -1.69 -7.38 -0.64
CA THR A 118 -2.25 -8.56 0.00
C THR A 118 -2.87 -8.20 1.35
N SER A 119 -3.66 -9.11 1.93
CA SER A 119 -4.26 -8.90 3.23
C SER A 119 -3.33 -9.37 4.36
N PRO A 120 -2.83 -8.48 5.24
CA PRO A 120 -2.15 -8.89 6.46
C PRO A 120 -3.16 -9.53 7.41
N THR A 121 -2.70 -10.54 8.12
CA THR A 121 -3.51 -11.33 9.06
C THR A 121 -2.83 -11.33 10.43
N PHE A 122 -3.63 -11.19 11.47
CA PHE A 122 -3.22 -11.15 12.86
C PHE A 122 -4.01 -12.21 13.65
N ASN A 123 -3.33 -12.96 14.50
CA ASN A 123 -3.99 -13.79 15.50
C ASN A 123 -3.96 -13.01 16.82
N VAL A 124 -5.14 -12.70 17.36
CA VAL A 124 -5.27 -11.90 18.57
C VAL A 124 -6.27 -12.52 19.54
N ASN A 125 -5.98 -12.35 20.83
CA ASN A 125 -6.96 -12.62 21.88
C ASN A 125 -7.88 -11.40 22.06
N TYR A 126 -9.18 -11.59 21.88
CA TYR A 126 -10.22 -10.57 22.01
C TYR A 126 -11.51 -11.23 22.50
N GLY A 127 -12.21 -10.64 23.48
CA GLY A 127 -13.43 -11.21 24.05
C GLY A 127 -13.18 -12.56 24.76
N GLY A 128 -11.96 -12.77 25.24
CA GLY A 128 -11.52 -14.03 25.89
C GLY A 128 -11.33 -15.21 24.93
N LYS A 129 -11.26 -14.97 23.61
CA LYS A 129 -11.05 -16.01 22.58
C LYS A 129 -9.97 -15.58 21.59
N GLU A 130 -9.35 -16.57 20.97
CA GLU A 130 -8.47 -16.34 19.83
C GLU A 130 -9.30 -16.07 18.57
N HIS A 131 -8.92 -15.02 17.86
CA HIS A 131 -9.56 -14.57 16.63
C HIS A 131 -8.53 -14.31 15.55
N LYS A 132 -8.90 -14.64 14.30
CA LYS A 132 -8.12 -14.27 13.12
C LYS A 132 -8.66 -12.98 12.54
N VAL A 133 -7.88 -11.91 12.64
CA VAL A 133 -8.21 -10.57 12.12
C VAL A 133 -7.45 -10.32 10.83
N GLN A 134 -8.16 -9.99 9.76
CA GLN A 134 -7.57 -9.76 8.44
C GLN A 134 -8.00 -8.39 7.90
N PHE A 135 -7.04 -7.59 7.42
CA PHE A 135 -7.33 -6.30 6.79
C PHE A 135 -7.39 -6.43 5.27
N SER A 136 -8.38 -5.83 4.63
CA SER A 136 -8.52 -5.81 3.16
C SER A 136 -8.17 -4.44 2.59
N PHE A 137 -7.46 -4.44 1.46
CA PHE A 137 -7.10 -3.23 0.74
C PHE A 137 -7.90 -3.11 -0.56
N ALA A 138 -8.06 -1.88 -1.05
CA ALA A 138 -8.63 -1.64 -2.38
C ALA A 138 -7.74 -2.25 -3.45
N LEU A 139 -8.31 -3.10 -4.29
CA LEU A 139 -7.63 -3.73 -5.43
C LEU A 139 -8.11 -3.08 -6.73
N ASN A 140 -7.23 -2.97 -7.71
CA ASN A 140 -7.48 -2.38 -9.02
C ASN A 140 -8.14 -0.99 -8.93
N ASN A 141 -7.68 -0.19 -7.96
CA ASN A 141 -8.27 1.10 -7.62
C ASN A 141 -7.28 2.22 -7.95
N SER A 142 -7.74 3.25 -8.67
CA SER A 142 -6.90 4.38 -9.09
C SER A 142 -6.33 5.21 -7.93
N TYR A 143 -6.88 5.07 -6.73
CA TYR A 143 -6.36 5.69 -5.51
C TYR A 143 -5.36 4.80 -4.74
N SER A 144 -5.09 3.58 -5.20
CA SER A 144 -4.00 2.73 -4.71
C SER A 144 -2.87 2.68 -5.74
N TYR A 145 -1.95 3.63 -5.67
CA TYR A 145 -0.95 3.89 -6.71
C TYR A 145 0.40 4.31 -6.15
N GLY A 146 1.44 4.21 -6.97
CA GLY A 146 2.76 4.78 -6.72
C GLY A 146 3.15 5.75 -7.83
N LEU A 147 3.83 6.83 -7.48
CA LEU A 147 4.31 7.86 -8.40
C LEU A 147 5.79 8.11 -8.17
N TYR A 148 6.60 7.91 -9.20
CA TYR A 148 8.04 8.07 -9.15
C TYR A 148 8.52 9.14 -10.14
N THR A 149 9.37 10.04 -9.66
CA THR A 149 10.10 11.02 -10.46
C THR A 149 11.60 10.86 -10.26
N THR A 150 12.39 11.06 -11.30
CA THR A 150 13.86 11.01 -11.22
C THR A 150 14.47 12.35 -10.80
N ASN A 151 13.92 13.47 -11.26
CA ASN A 151 14.44 14.82 -11.01
C ASN A 151 13.31 15.82 -10.69
N PRO A 152 13.14 16.23 -9.41
CA PRO A 152 13.83 15.69 -8.24
C PRO A 152 13.46 14.21 -8.01
N LYS A 153 14.35 13.45 -7.38
CA LYS A 153 14.04 12.05 -7.01
C LYS A 153 12.93 12.05 -5.97
N SER A 154 11.76 11.50 -6.32
CA SER A 154 10.66 11.30 -5.40
C SER A 154 9.99 9.95 -5.66
N PHE A 155 9.45 9.34 -4.61
CA PHE A 155 8.59 8.19 -4.73
C PHE A 155 7.51 8.29 -3.65
N GLU A 156 6.27 8.46 -4.07
CA GLU A 156 5.11 8.49 -3.19
C GLU A 156 4.20 7.30 -3.51
N LEU A 157 3.68 6.64 -2.48
CA LEU A 157 2.71 5.57 -2.60
C LEU A 157 1.43 5.97 -1.87
N GLN A 158 0.29 5.52 -2.36
CA GLN A 158 -0.98 5.56 -1.65
C GLN A 158 -1.61 4.17 -1.68
N ILE A 159 -2.12 3.71 -0.55
CA ILE A 159 -2.94 2.49 -0.44
C ILE A 159 -4.13 2.75 0.48
N ILE A 160 -5.24 2.05 0.24
CA ILE A 160 -6.48 2.23 1.00
C ILE A 160 -6.88 0.94 1.68
N ASN A 161 -6.97 0.94 3.00
CA ASN A 161 -7.62 -0.14 3.75
C ASN A 161 -9.13 0.11 3.78
N ILE A 162 -9.88 -0.85 3.24
CA ILE A 162 -11.33 -0.74 2.98
C ILE A 162 -12.18 -1.68 3.82
N GLY A 163 -11.54 -2.45 4.70
CA GLY A 163 -12.27 -3.40 5.52
C GLY A 163 -11.39 -4.21 6.46
N MET A 164 -12.08 -4.84 7.40
CA MET A 164 -11.53 -5.74 8.39
C MET A 164 -12.46 -6.94 8.52
N TYR A 165 -11.89 -8.14 8.57
CA TYR A 165 -12.60 -9.39 8.75
C TYR A 165 -12.15 -10.01 10.07
N ILE A 166 -13.10 -10.55 10.83
CA ILE A 166 -12.85 -11.40 11.99
C ILE A 166 -13.39 -12.78 11.66
N ASP A 167 -12.52 -13.78 11.71
CA ASP A 167 -12.83 -15.18 11.39
C ASP A 167 -13.55 -15.33 10.04
N GLY A 168 -13.12 -14.54 9.05
CA GLY A 168 -13.67 -14.53 7.70
C GLY A 168 -14.97 -13.73 7.53
N LYS A 169 -15.49 -13.09 8.58
CA LYS A 169 -16.70 -12.25 8.50
C LYS A 169 -16.33 -10.76 8.49
N LEU A 170 -16.82 -10.03 7.49
CA LEU A 170 -16.62 -8.58 7.37
C LEU A 170 -17.21 -7.85 8.59
N GLN A 171 -16.45 -6.89 9.13
CA GLN A 171 -16.80 -6.13 10.33
C GLN A 171 -17.00 -4.64 10.04
N SER A 172 -17.99 -4.30 9.22
CA SER A 172 -18.26 -2.91 8.83
C SER A 172 -18.66 -1.99 10.00
N SER A 173 -19.23 -2.54 11.07
CA SER A 173 -19.56 -1.77 12.29
C SER A 173 -18.34 -1.47 13.16
N LEU A 174 -17.37 -2.38 13.17
CA LEU A 174 -16.13 -2.22 13.93
C LEU A 174 -15.10 -1.38 13.18
N MET A 175 -15.19 -1.33 11.85
CA MET A 175 -14.37 -0.49 10.99
C MET A 175 -15.27 0.24 9.96
N PRO A 176 -15.93 1.35 10.33
CA PRO A 176 -16.90 2.02 9.47
C PRO A 176 -16.28 2.86 8.35
N ASN A 177 -15.01 3.24 8.48
CA ASN A 177 -14.35 4.18 7.57
C ASN A 177 -13.14 3.55 6.90
N ASN A 178 -12.97 3.85 5.61
CA ASN A 178 -11.75 3.57 4.87
C ASN A 178 -10.58 4.38 5.46
N ILE A 179 -9.39 3.78 5.45
CA ILE A 179 -8.16 4.49 5.81
C ILE A 179 -7.27 4.64 4.59
N TRP A 180 -6.82 5.87 4.38
CA TRP A 180 -5.87 6.23 3.35
C TRP A 180 -4.48 6.33 3.99
N TYR A 181 -3.53 5.59 3.43
CA TYR A 181 -2.13 5.64 3.83
C TYR A 181 -1.32 6.22 2.69
N ARG A 182 -0.54 7.26 2.97
CA ARG A 182 0.45 7.79 2.04
C ARG A 182 1.85 7.43 2.54
N LEU A 183 2.67 6.83 1.70
CA LEU A 183 4.07 6.57 2.02
C LEU A 183 4.89 7.53 1.16
N LYS A 184 5.82 8.26 1.79
CA LYS A 184 6.64 9.25 1.11
C LYS A 184 8.11 8.94 1.31
N TYR A 185 8.83 8.82 0.20
CA TYR A 185 10.26 8.59 0.23
C TYR A 185 10.92 9.81 0.85
N ILE A 186 11.76 9.56 1.84
CA ILE A 186 12.64 10.58 2.38
C ILE A 186 14.01 10.26 1.78
N PRO A 187 14.52 11.10 0.86
CA PRO A 187 15.92 11.03 0.50
C PRO A 187 16.70 11.06 1.80
N SER A 188 17.60 10.10 2.00
CA SER A 188 18.60 10.26 3.04
C SER A 188 19.14 11.68 2.87
N ALA A 189 18.91 12.55 3.86
CA ALA A 189 19.73 13.73 3.98
C ALA A 189 21.15 13.22 3.81
N ALA A 190 21.97 13.88 2.99
CA ALA A 190 23.39 13.65 3.00
C ALA A 190 23.79 13.50 4.47
N SER A 191 24.14 12.27 4.85
CA SER A 191 24.53 11.93 6.21
C SER A 191 25.97 12.41 6.42
N ASP A 192 26.19 13.67 6.05
CA ASP A 192 27.45 14.40 5.99
C ASP A 192 27.10 15.89 5.78
N LYS A 193 26.84 16.58 6.89
CA LYS A 193 27.58 17.78 7.33
C LYS A 193 27.12 18.21 8.72
#